data_AF-A0A2E0LH83-F1
#
_entry.id   AF-A0A2E0LH83-F1
#
_cell.length_a   1.000
_cell.length_b   1.000
_cell.length_c   1.000
_cell.angle_alpha   90.00
_cell.angle_beta   90.00
_cell.angle_gamma   90.00
#
_symmetry.space_group_name_H-M   'P 1'
#
loop_
_entity.id
_entity.type
_entity.pdbx_description
1 polymer ?
#
loop_
_entity_poly.entity_id
_entity_poly.type
_entity_poly.pdbx_seq_one_letter_code
_entity_poly.pdbx_strand_id
1 'polypeptide(L)'
;GRAYGRARPATGFATDLKTLVQLQAARAGNGGESAGAIAAPAGDDPALVAAINELRAAGEVVIVSLAGETDPRCDRELAAAGGSWAVRPRRGKTRQDS
;
A
#
# COMPACT_ATOMS: atom_id res chain seq x y z
N GLY A 1 2.98 -59.48 22.15
CA GLY A 1 2.11 -58.48 21.51
C GLY A 1 2.96 -57.36 20.96
N ARG A 2 3.05 -57.22 19.63
CA ARG A 2 3.79 -56.14 18.96
C ARG A 2 2.80 -55.00 18.71
N ALA A 3 2.96 -53.89 19.42
CA ALA A 3 2.33 -52.61 19.08
C ALA A 3 3.19 -51.45 19.61
N TYR A 4 4.36 -51.24 18.99
CA TYR A 4 5.06 -49.96 19.13
C TYR A 4 4.55 -49.04 18.01
N GLY A 5 4.05 -47.87 18.42
CA GLY A 5 3.46 -46.86 17.55
C GLY A 5 4.42 -46.46 16.42
N ARG A 6 3.90 -46.34 15.20
CA ARG A 6 4.66 -45.81 14.08
C ARG A 6 5.04 -44.36 14.38
N ALA A 7 6.34 -44.08 14.54
CA ALA A 7 6.85 -42.72 14.50
C ALA A 7 6.50 -42.10 13.13
N ARG A 8 5.74 -41.01 13.12
CA ARG A 8 5.53 -40.19 11.92
C ARG A 8 6.58 -39.08 11.97
N PRO A 9 7.58 -39.05 11.08
CA PRO A 9 8.52 -37.94 11.05
C PRO A 9 7.74 -36.67 10.67
N ALA A 10 7.83 -35.65 11.52
CA ALA A 10 7.29 -34.32 11.26
C ALA A 10 8.45 -33.45 10.78
N THR A 11 8.52 -33.18 9.49
CA THR A 11 9.39 -32.14 8.93
C THR A 11 8.57 -30.86 8.80
N GLY A 12 8.88 -29.84 9.61
CA GLY A 12 8.33 -28.50 9.49
C GLY A 12 9.44 -27.49 9.23
N PHE A 13 9.18 -26.49 8.41
CA PHE A 13 10.04 -25.31 8.28
C PHE A 13 9.55 -24.23 9.24
N ALA A 14 10.47 -23.52 9.87
CA ALA A 14 10.17 -22.33 10.66
C ALA A 14 10.89 -21.16 10.00
N THR A 15 10.14 -20.16 9.54
CA THR A 15 10.70 -18.93 9.00
C THR A 15 10.37 -17.79 9.93
N ASP A 16 11.40 -17.08 10.38
CA ASP A 16 11.26 -15.91 11.24
C ASP A 16 10.79 -14.69 10.42
N LEU A 17 9.59 -14.22 10.71
CA LEU A 17 8.96 -13.08 10.02
C LEU A 17 9.82 -11.80 10.14
N LYS A 18 10.55 -11.64 11.26
CA LYS A 18 11.41 -10.49 11.49
C LYS A 18 12.61 -10.48 10.52
N THR A 19 13.21 -11.64 10.27
CA THR A 19 14.28 -11.84 9.29
C THR A 19 13.79 -11.53 7.87
N LEU A 20 12.56 -11.95 7.52
CA LEU A 20 11.95 -11.60 6.23
C LEU A 20 11.72 -10.10 6.07
N VAL A 21 11.20 -9.42 7.10
CA VAL A 21 10.98 -7.96 7.08
C VAL A 21 12.30 -7.19 6.96
N GLN A 22 13.35 -7.63 7.67
CA GLN A 22 14.68 -7.02 7.57
C GLN A 22 15.29 -7.19 6.16
N LEU A 23 15.14 -8.38 5.55
CA LEU A 23 15.54 -8.62 4.17
C LEU A 23 14.76 -7.74 3.18
N GLN A 24 13.46 -7.54 3.40
CA GLN A 24 12.64 -6.66 2.58
C GLN A 24 13.07 -5.19 2.71
N ALA A 25 13.36 -4.71 3.92
CA ALA A 25 13.89 -3.37 4.15
C ALA A 25 15.28 -3.18 3.52
N ALA A 26 16.14 -4.21 3.58
CA ALA A 26 17.45 -4.19 2.92
C ALA A 26 17.33 -4.17 1.38
N ARG A 27 16.34 -4.87 0.81
CA ARG A 27 16.03 -4.84 -0.63
C ARG A 27 15.36 -3.53 -1.06
N ALA A 28 14.58 -2.92 -0.17
CA ALA A 28 14.03 -1.57 -0.36
C ALA A 28 15.12 -0.47 -0.28
N GLY A 29 16.36 -0.84 0.08
CA GLY A 29 17.56 0.02 0.00
C GLY A 29 17.96 0.43 -1.42
N ASN A 30 17.23 0.00 -2.46
CA ASN A 30 17.38 0.51 -3.83
C ASN A 30 16.59 1.82 -4.02
N GLY A 31 16.97 2.87 -3.30
CA GLY A 31 16.93 4.27 -3.75
C GLY A 31 15.61 4.94 -4.16
N GLY A 32 14.44 4.35 -3.91
CA GLY A 32 13.16 5.05 -4.07
C GLY A 32 12.66 5.49 -2.69
N GLU A 33 12.66 6.79 -2.42
CA GLU A 33 11.75 7.34 -1.40
C GLU A 33 10.38 6.72 -1.69
N SER A 34 9.81 5.97 -0.74
CA SER A 34 8.52 5.31 -0.96
C SER A 34 7.54 6.41 -1.34
N ALA A 35 7.09 6.43 -2.61
CA ALA A 35 6.21 7.47 -3.10
C ALA A 35 5.02 7.60 -2.13
N GLY A 36 4.66 8.82 -1.74
CA GLY A 36 3.58 9.04 -0.80
C GLY A 36 2.26 8.52 -1.33
N ALA A 37 1.24 8.46 -0.46
CA ALA A 37 -0.06 7.95 -0.85
C ALA A 37 -0.75 8.87 -1.87
N ILE A 38 -1.67 8.30 -2.64
CA ILE A 38 -2.56 9.03 -3.53
C ILE A 38 -3.88 9.25 -2.82
N ALA A 39 -4.27 10.52 -2.65
CA ALA A 39 -5.60 10.90 -2.16
C ALA A 39 -6.65 10.70 -3.26
N ALA A 40 -7.75 10.03 -2.95
CA ALA A 40 -8.91 9.94 -3.83
C ALA A 40 -10.12 10.62 -3.18
N PRO A 41 -10.96 11.36 -3.92
CA PRO A 41 -12.21 11.87 -3.38
C PRO A 41 -13.14 10.71 -2.99
N ALA A 42 -13.98 10.90 -1.98
CA ALA A 42 -15.08 9.99 -1.72
C ALA A 42 -16.14 10.12 -2.82
N GLY A 43 -16.53 9.00 -3.42
CA GLY A 43 -17.58 8.95 -4.43
C GLY A 43 -17.75 7.55 -5.01
N ASP A 44 -18.92 7.32 -5.61
CA ASP A 44 -19.33 6.02 -6.17
C ASP A 44 -19.30 5.99 -7.71
N ASP A 45 -18.66 6.98 -8.35
CA ASP A 45 -18.49 7.00 -9.80
C ASP A 45 -17.73 5.73 -10.25
N PRO A 46 -18.31 4.89 -11.15
CA PRO A 46 -17.64 3.69 -11.64
C PRO A 46 -16.25 3.97 -12.23
N ALA A 47 -16.05 5.12 -12.88
CA ALA A 47 -14.75 5.50 -13.44
C ALA A 47 -13.73 5.80 -12.33
N LEU A 48 -14.17 6.39 -11.21
CA LEU A 48 -13.33 6.64 -10.03
C LEU A 48 -12.91 5.34 -9.38
N VAL A 49 -13.88 4.43 -9.16
CA VAL A 49 -13.63 3.13 -8.55
C VAL A 49 -12.67 2.30 -9.43
N ALA A 50 -12.85 2.33 -10.75
CA ALA A 50 -11.93 1.68 -11.69
C ALA A 50 -10.50 2.23 -11.56
N ALA A 51 -10.33 3.56 -11.58
CA ALA A 51 -9.02 4.19 -11.44
C ALA A 51 -8.36 3.88 -10.08
N ILE A 52 -9.14 3.87 -8.98
CA ILE A 52 -8.64 3.48 -7.65
C ILE A 52 -8.13 2.03 -7.66
N ASN A 53 -8.87 1.12 -8.28
CA ASN A 53 -8.51 -0.29 -8.34
C ASN A 53 -7.26 -0.52 -9.21
N GLU A 54 -7.15 0.18 -10.35
CA GLU A 54 -5.97 0.13 -11.21
C GLU A 54 -4.70 0.60 -10.47
N LEU A 55 -4.79 1.72 -9.75
CA LEU A 55 -3.68 2.23 -8.94
C LEU A 55 -3.26 1.23 -7.85
N ARG A 56 -4.22 0.67 -7.12
CA ARG A 56 -3.95 -0.36 -6.10
C ARG A 56 -3.33 -1.62 -6.69
N ALA A 57 -3.80 -2.05 -7.86
CA ALA A 57 -3.22 -3.19 -8.58
C ALA A 57 -1.79 -2.92 -9.06
N ALA A 58 -1.46 -1.66 -9.37
CA ALA A 58 -0.10 -1.22 -9.69
C ALA A 58 0.82 -1.10 -8.47
N GLY A 59 0.33 -1.38 -7.26
CA GLY A 59 1.09 -1.30 -6.01
C GLY A 59 1.07 0.08 -5.35
N GLU A 60 0.27 1.01 -5.85
CA GLU A 60 0.11 2.34 -5.24
C GLU A 60 -0.78 2.28 -4.00
N VAL A 61 -0.48 3.13 -3.02
CA VAL A 61 -1.31 3.31 -1.83
C VAL A 61 -2.33 4.39 -2.10
N VAL A 62 -3.62 4.02 -2.18
CA VAL A 62 -4.73 4.96 -2.41
C VAL A 62 -5.61 5.11 -1.17
N ILE A 63 -5.66 6.33 -0.63
CA ILE A 63 -6.46 6.71 0.55
C ILE A 63 -7.66 7.54 0.10
N VAL A 64 -8.87 7.09 0.44
CA VAL A 64 -10.10 7.84 0.17
C VAL A 64 -10.27 8.92 1.23
N SER A 65 -10.31 10.19 0.81
CA SER A 65 -10.52 11.35 1.66
C SER A 65 -11.97 11.39 2.15
N LEU A 66 -12.16 11.22 3.46
CA LEU A 66 -13.47 11.29 4.11
C LEU A 66 -13.79 12.75 4.43
N ALA A 67 -15.00 13.21 4.11
CA ALA A 67 -15.44 14.58 4.37
C ALA A 67 -14.49 15.68 3.81
N GLY A 68 -13.73 15.37 2.76
CA GLY A 68 -12.73 16.28 2.18
C GLY A 68 -11.42 16.39 2.96
N GLU A 69 -11.29 15.71 4.11
CA GLU A 69 -10.03 15.64 4.84
C GLU A 69 -9.11 14.61 4.19
N THR A 70 -7.89 15.03 3.87
CA THR A 70 -6.91 14.20 3.18
C THR A 70 -5.74 13.88 4.09
N ASP A 71 -5.37 12.61 4.15
CA ASP A 71 -4.30 12.10 5.00
C ASP A 71 -2.95 12.80 4.70
N PRO A 72 -2.16 13.14 5.74
CA PRO A 72 -0.86 13.81 5.57
C PRO A 72 0.18 12.96 4.82
N ARG A 73 -0.02 11.64 4.71
CA ARG A 73 0.83 10.76 3.90
C ARG A 73 0.59 10.94 2.40
N CYS A 74 -0.49 11.62 1.99
CA CYS A 74 -0.81 11.81 0.58
C CYS A 74 -0.03 12.98 -0.03
N ASP A 75 0.92 12.67 -0.91
CA ASP A 75 1.71 13.63 -1.71
C ASP A 75 1.16 13.83 -3.13
N ARG A 76 0.18 13.01 -3.51
CA ARG A 76 -0.50 13.01 -4.80
C ARG A 76 -2.00 12.95 -4.60
N GLU A 77 -2.75 13.35 -5.61
CA GLU A 77 -4.21 13.27 -5.62
C GLU A 77 -4.74 12.77 -6.97
N LEU A 78 -5.86 12.08 -6.91
CA LEU A 78 -6.62 11.64 -8.07
C LEU A 78 -7.63 12.72 -8.43
N ALA A 79 -7.41 13.39 -9.56
CA ALA A 79 -8.22 14.51 -10.02
C ALA A 79 -8.94 14.17 -11.34
N ALA A 80 -10.19 14.61 -11.45
CA ALA A 80 -10.95 14.49 -12.70
C ALA A 80 -10.33 15.38 -13.79
N ALA A 81 -10.02 14.79 -14.94
CA ALA A 81 -9.43 15.44 -16.10
C ALA A 81 -10.17 15.02 -17.37
N GLY A 82 -11.09 15.87 -17.85
CA GLY A 82 -11.76 15.67 -19.15
C GLY A 82 -12.58 14.37 -19.25
N GLY A 83 -13.19 13.91 -18.16
CA GLY A 83 -13.94 12.64 -18.12
C GLY A 83 -13.10 11.40 -17.79
N SER A 84 -11.81 11.59 -17.47
CA SER A 84 -10.91 10.55 -16.96
C SER A 84 -10.35 10.94 -15.59
N TRP A 85 -9.70 10.00 -14.91
CA TRP A 85 -9.03 10.25 -13.63
C TRP A 85 -7.51 10.26 -13.82
N ALA A 86 -6.86 11.33 -13.36
CA ALA A 86 -5.41 11.51 -13.49
C ALA A 86 -4.77 11.79 -12.14
N VAL A 87 -3.64 11.13 -11.86
CA VAL A 87 -2.83 11.41 -10.66
C VAL A 87 -2.06 12.69 -10.88
N ARG A 88 -2.14 13.62 -9.93
CA ARG A 88 -1.40 14.89 -9.94
C ARG A 88 -0.63 15.09 -8.65
N PRO A 89 0.54 15.76 -8.69
CA PRO A 89 1.26 16.15 -7.50
C PRO A 89 0.40 17.08 -6.64
N ARG A 90 0.31 16.78 -5.35
CA ARG A 90 -0.37 17.61 -4.38
C ARG A 90 0.70 18.47 -3.69
N ARG A 91 0.56 19.79 -3.73
CA ARG A 91 1.48 20.66 -2.99
C ARG A 91 1.25 20.43 -1.50
N GLY A 92 2.14 19.69 -0.85
CA GLY A 92 2.10 19.44 0.59
C GLY A 92 2.14 20.76 1.36
N LYS A 93 1.38 20.84 2.46
CA LYS A 93 1.53 21.91 3.44
C LYS A 93 2.92 21.73 4.06
N THR A 94 3.81 22.69 3.83
CA THR A 94 5.13 22.80 4.45
C THR A 94 5.01 22.47 5.93
N ARG A 95 5.88 21.60 6.45
CA ARG A 95 6.04 21.37 7.90
C ARG A 95 6.14 22.73 8.58
N GLN A 96 5.10 23.13 9.30
CA GLN A 96 5.12 24.32 10.14
C GLN A 96 5.67 23.87 11.49
N ASP A 97 7.00 23.97 11.61
CA ASP A 97 7.74 23.99 12.87
C ASP A 97 7.43 25.32 13.56
N SER A 98 6.80 25.28 14.74
CA SER A 98 6.84 26.30 15.81
C SER A 98 6.31 25.70 17.11
#